data_AF-A0A117SNR2-F1
#
_entry.id   AF-A0A117SNR2-F1
#
_cell.length_a   1.000
_cell.length_b   1.000
_cell.length_c   1.000
_cell.angle_alpha   90.00
_cell.angle_beta   90.00
_cell.angle_gamma   90.00
#
_symmetry.space_group_name_H-M   'P 1'
#
loop_
_entity.id
_entity.type
_entity.pdbx_description
1 polymer ?
#
loop_
_entity_poly.entity_id
_entity_poly.type
_entity_poly.pdbx_seq_one_letter_code
_entity_poly.pdbx_strand_id
1 'polypeptide(L)'
;INAVLAQQIQLPVYIPAVNVSITALSANGMPLTKYAIVGITCAQYNVSNIGQISAVIPIPSTGSITCKAYAYSFGVYSSKTIVLTTNESGESIPVTLVIPVSGYYVPGIGFVPVGTLVAIAVVIIIIIILITIALIEYSNWRRKRLARLIKPPE
;
A
#
# COMPACT_ATOMS: atom_id res chain seq x y z
N ILE A 1 -43.15 -22.06 -54.04
CA ILE A 1 -42.54 -22.23 -52.71
C ILE A 1 -41.36 -21.27 -52.65
N ASN A 2 -41.57 -20.02 -52.21
CA ASN A 2 -40.49 -19.03 -52.10
C ASN A 2 -40.43 -18.56 -50.65
N ALA A 3 -39.56 -19.21 -49.86
CA ALA A 3 -39.21 -18.76 -48.53
C ALA A 3 -38.05 -17.78 -48.66
N VAL A 4 -38.32 -16.49 -48.42
CA VAL A 4 -37.30 -15.46 -48.28
C VAL A 4 -36.57 -15.73 -46.96
N LEU A 5 -35.29 -16.12 -47.03
CA LEU A 5 -34.43 -16.23 -45.86
C LEU A 5 -34.29 -14.85 -45.21
N ALA A 6 -34.94 -14.65 -44.07
CA ALA A 6 -34.65 -13.54 -43.18
C ALA A 6 -33.26 -13.77 -42.56
N GLN A 7 -32.24 -13.14 -43.15
CA GLN A 7 -30.89 -13.15 -42.61
C GLN A 7 -30.87 -12.26 -41.36
N GLN A 8 -30.87 -12.88 -40.17
CA GLN A 8 -30.65 -12.18 -38.91
C GLN A 8 -29.24 -11.57 -38.91
N ILE A 9 -29.17 -10.26 -39.11
CA ILE A 9 -27.94 -9.48 -38.91
C ILE A 9 -27.72 -9.39 -37.41
N GLN A 10 -26.91 -10.30 -36.86
CA GLN A 10 -26.38 -10.14 -35.51
C GLN A 10 -25.33 -9.02 -35.54
N LEU A 11 -25.75 -7.78 -35.25
CA LEU A 11 -24.78 -6.72 -34.95
C LEU A 11 -24.12 -7.04 -33.60
N PRO A 12 -22.78 -7.09 -33.52
CA PRO A 12 -22.11 -7.21 -32.24
C PRO A 12 -22.44 -5.97 -31.40
N VAL A 13 -23.06 -6.16 -30.23
CA VAL A 13 -23.29 -5.09 -29.26
C VAL A 13 -21.91 -4.68 -28.72
N TYR A 14 -21.36 -3.59 -29.26
CA TYR A 14 -20.12 -3.01 -28.77
C TYR A 14 -20.41 -2.22 -27.49
N ILE A 15 -19.95 -2.74 -26.36
CA ILE A 15 -19.98 -2.03 -25.08
C ILE A 15 -18.61 -1.35 -24.93
N PRO A 16 -18.53 -0.01 -25.00
CA PRO A 16 -17.27 0.67 -24.83
C PRO A 16 -16.76 0.48 -23.40
N ALA A 17 -15.45 0.26 -23.26
CA ALA A 17 -14.83 -0.06 -21.97
C ALA A 17 -13.42 0.54 -21.88
N VAL A 18 -12.99 0.90 -20.67
CA VAL A 18 -11.67 1.49 -20.40
C VAL A 18 -10.94 0.64 -19.37
N ASN A 19 -9.64 0.41 -19.57
CA ASN A 19 -8.84 -0.30 -18.58
C ASN A 19 -8.16 0.69 -17.62
N VAL A 20 -8.63 0.76 -16.38
CA VAL A 20 -8.05 1.64 -15.37
C VAL A 20 -7.07 0.86 -14.50
N SER A 21 -5.82 1.31 -14.46
CA SER A 21 -4.81 0.74 -13.58
C SER A 21 -4.50 1.70 -12.44
N ILE A 22 -4.68 1.28 -11.18
CA ILE A 22 -4.47 2.15 -10.02
C ILE A 22 -3.26 1.66 -9.23
N THR A 23 -2.34 2.57 -8.95
CA THR A 23 -1.17 2.32 -8.11
C THR A 23 -1.12 3.31 -6.94
N ALA A 24 -0.77 2.80 -5.76
CA ALA A 24 -0.58 3.59 -4.56
C ALA A 24 0.90 3.85 -4.29
N LEU A 25 1.23 5.11 -4.06
CA LEU A 25 2.57 5.58 -3.70
C LEU A 25 2.53 6.22 -2.31
N SER A 26 3.63 6.15 -1.59
CA SER A 26 3.85 6.88 -0.34
C SER A 26 4.14 8.36 -0.61
N ALA A 27 4.20 9.18 0.44
CA ALA A 27 4.52 10.60 0.34
C ALA A 27 5.89 10.87 -0.31
N ASN A 28 6.84 9.95 -0.14
CA ASN A 28 8.17 9.96 -0.76
C ASN A 28 8.25 9.19 -2.09
N GLY A 29 7.11 8.88 -2.72
CA GLY A 29 7.05 8.28 -4.06
C GLY A 29 7.35 6.78 -4.12
N MET A 30 7.46 6.09 -2.99
CA MET A 30 7.74 4.65 -2.96
C MET A 30 6.45 3.83 -3.15
N PRO A 31 6.50 2.72 -3.88
CA PRO A 31 5.32 1.91 -4.14
C PRO A 31 4.82 1.20 -2.87
N LEU A 32 3.51 1.29 -2.63
CA LEU A 32 2.82 0.63 -1.51
C LEU A 32 2.12 -0.68 -1.95
N THR A 33 2.66 -1.36 -2.95
CA THR A 33 2.05 -2.50 -3.67
C THR A 33 1.66 -3.71 -2.81
N LYS A 34 2.12 -3.83 -1.57
CA LYS A 34 1.68 -4.88 -0.63
C LYS A 34 0.97 -4.36 0.61
N TYR A 35 0.91 -3.03 0.76
CA TYR A 35 0.51 -2.38 2.01
C TYR A 35 -0.66 -1.41 1.83
N ALA A 36 -1.02 -1.09 0.59
CA ALA A 36 -2.17 -0.27 0.27
C ALA A 36 -3.30 -1.13 -0.28
N ILE A 37 -4.52 -0.86 0.16
CA ILE A 37 -5.73 -1.29 -0.52
C ILE A 37 -6.05 -0.20 -1.54
N VAL A 38 -6.12 -0.56 -2.81
CA VAL A 38 -6.54 0.33 -3.89
C VAL A 38 -7.91 -0.10 -4.39
N GLY A 39 -8.73 0.85 -4.78
CA GLY A 39 -10.04 0.56 -5.33
C GLY A 39 -10.57 1.66 -6.20
N ILE A 40 -11.63 1.33 -6.92
CA ILE A 40 -12.37 2.25 -7.76
C ILE A 40 -13.86 2.03 -7.56
N THR A 41 -14.57 3.13 -7.39
CA THR A 41 -16.01 3.15 -7.23
C THR A 41 -16.61 4.06 -8.30
N CYS A 42 -17.33 3.47 -9.24
CA CYS A 42 -18.19 4.12 -10.22
C CYS A 42 -19.65 3.79 -9.89
N ALA A 43 -20.62 4.41 -10.58
CA ALA A 43 -22.05 4.29 -10.27
C ALA A 43 -22.56 2.86 -10.01
N GLN A 44 -22.21 1.89 -10.87
CA GLN A 44 -22.63 0.48 -10.76
C GLN A 44 -21.44 -0.49 -10.65
N TYR A 45 -20.23 0.04 -10.49
CA TYR A 45 -19.00 -0.75 -10.54
C TYR A 45 -18.12 -0.40 -9.35
N ASN A 46 -17.91 -1.36 -8.47
CA ASN A 46 -17.04 -1.20 -7.32
C ASN A 46 -16.10 -2.39 -7.21
N VAL A 47 -14.80 -2.13 -7.25
CA VAL A 47 -13.79 -3.15 -7.15
C VAL A 47 -12.61 -2.62 -6.35
N SER A 48 -12.06 -3.47 -5.49
CA SER A 48 -10.88 -3.15 -4.71
C SER A 48 -9.97 -4.36 -4.64
N ASN A 49 -8.68 -4.09 -4.54
CA ASN A 49 -7.66 -5.11 -4.40
C ASN A 49 -6.50 -4.57 -3.55
N ILE A 50 -5.71 -5.48 -3.00
CA ILE A 50 -4.47 -5.12 -2.32
C ILE A 50 -3.40 -4.87 -3.38
N GLY A 51 -2.71 -3.74 -3.25
CA GLY A 51 -1.57 -3.37 -4.06
C GLY A 51 -1.92 -2.61 -5.31
N GLN A 52 -2.16 -3.34 -6.38
CA GLN A 52 -2.50 -2.79 -7.69
C GLN A 52 -3.80 -3.41 -8.17
N ILE A 53 -4.58 -2.60 -8.87
CA ILE A 53 -5.76 -3.05 -9.59
C ILE A 53 -5.65 -2.65 -11.04
N SER A 54 -6.03 -3.57 -11.93
CA SER A 54 -6.32 -3.31 -13.34
C SER A 54 -7.75 -3.77 -13.56
N ALA A 55 -8.65 -2.83 -13.83
CA ALA A 55 -10.07 -3.11 -13.95
C ALA A 55 -10.59 -2.56 -15.28
N VAL A 56 -11.30 -3.40 -16.01
CA VAL A 56 -12.03 -2.99 -17.22
C VAL A 56 -13.38 -2.45 -16.79
N ILE A 57 -13.59 -1.16 -16.99
CA ILE A 57 -14.78 -0.44 -16.58
C ILE A 57 -15.64 -0.19 -17.82
N PRO A 58 -16.86 -0.75 -17.89
CA PRO A 58 -17.78 -0.42 -18.95
C PRO A 58 -18.23 1.04 -18.83
N ILE A 59 -18.19 1.77 -19.92
CA ILE A 59 -18.60 3.18 -20.01
C ILE A 59 -19.89 3.29 -20.84
N PRO A 60 -20.74 4.31 -20.62
CA PRO A 60 -21.93 4.50 -21.44
C PRO A 60 -21.54 4.72 -22.91
N SER A 61 -22.41 4.34 -23.85
CA SER A 61 -22.16 4.50 -25.29
C SER A 61 -22.09 5.95 -25.76
N THR A 62 -22.64 6.87 -24.96
CA THR A 62 -22.54 8.32 -25.13
C THR A 62 -22.32 8.99 -23.77
N GLY A 63 -21.41 9.96 -23.72
CA GLY A 63 -21.17 10.77 -22.51
C GLY A 63 -19.98 10.29 -21.67
N SER A 64 -20.08 10.49 -20.35
CA SER A 64 -19.00 10.25 -19.40
C SER A 64 -19.51 9.61 -18.13
N ILE A 65 -18.69 8.76 -17.51
CA ILE A 65 -18.93 8.21 -16.17
C ILE A 65 -17.90 8.76 -15.19
N THR A 66 -18.37 9.22 -14.04
CA THR A 66 -17.50 9.66 -12.94
C THR A 66 -17.20 8.47 -12.03
N CYS A 67 -15.91 8.25 -11.79
CA CYS A 67 -15.41 7.21 -10.90
C CYS A 67 -14.52 7.85 -9.83
N LYS A 68 -14.52 7.27 -8.64
CA LYS A 68 -13.64 7.65 -7.55
C LYS A 68 -12.61 6.55 -7.35
N ALA A 69 -11.37 6.84 -7.70
CA ALA A 69 -10.23 6.02 -7.34
C ALA A 69 -9.83 6.34 -5.91
N TYR A 70 -9.53 5.32 -5.11
CA TYR A 70 -9.06 5.49 -3.74
C TYR A 70 -7.96 4.52 -3.37
N ALA A 71 -7.16 4.93 -2.41
CA ALA A 71 -6.08 4.15 -1.84
C ALA A 71 -6.06 4.34 -0.32
N TYR A 72 -5.86 3.27 0.42
CA TYR A 72 -5.82 3.27 1.88
C TYR A 72 -4.65 2.44 2.38
N SER A 73 -3.83 2.99 3.28
CA SER A 73 -2.68 2.30 3.86
C SER A 73 -2.36 2.90 5.22
N PHE A 74 -1.95 2.07 6.19
CA PHE A 74 -1.53 2.49 7.53
C PHE A 74 -2.46 3.50 8.23
N GLY A 75 -3.79 3.35 8.08
CA GLY A 75 -4.76 4.27 8.71
C GLY A 75 -5.05 5.54 7.91
N VAL A 76 -4.41 5.74 6.76
CA VAL A 76 -4.47 6.96 5.96
C VAL A 76 -5.14 6.67 4.62
N TYR A 77 -6.04 7.57 4.21
CA TYR A 77 -6.83 7.47 2.98
C TYR A 77 -6.45 8.58 1.99
N SER A 78 -6.41 8.23 0.70
CA SER A 78 -6.24 9.18 -0.41
C SER A 78 -7.22 8.82 -1.52
N SER A 79 -7.78 9.82 -2.19
CA SER A 79 -8.72 9.59 -3.30
C SER A 79 -8.60 10.62 -4.40
N LYS A 80 -8.91 10.21 -5.62
CA LYS A 80 -8.95 11.05 -6.80
C LYS A 80 -10.20 10.73 -7.61
N THR A 81 -10.93 11.76 -8.00
CA THR A 81 -12.03 11.62 -8.95
C THR A 81 -11.46 11.57 -10.36
N ILE A 82 -11.90 10.58 -11.13
CA ILE A 82 -11.58 10.43 -12.55
C ILE A 82 -12.89 10.45 -13.33
N VAL A 83 -12.86 11.06 -14.51
CA VAL A 83 -14.00 11.10 -15.43
C VAL A 83 -13.56 10.30 -16.65
N LEU A 84 -14.25 9.18 -16.90
CA LEU A 84 -13.99 8.34 -18.06
C LEU A 84 -14.97 8.71 -19.16
N THR A 85 -14.47 8.95 -20.35
CA THR A 85 -15.28 9.38 -21.50
C THR A 85 -15.29 8.33 -22.60
N THR A 86 -16.32 8.33 -23.46
CA THR A 86 -16.41 7.45 -24.63
C THR A 86 -15.21 7.52 -25.56
N ASN A 87 -14.51 8.65 -25.60
CA ASN A 87 -13.36 8.85 -26.46
C ASN A 87 -12.14 8.04 -26.00
N GLU A 88 -12.09 7.67 -24.72
CA GLU A 88 -11.03 6.86 -24.12
C GLU A 88 -11.36 5.35 -24.18
N SER A 89 -12.41 4.96 -24.91
CA SER A 89 -12.79 3.55 -25.10
C SER A 89 -11.63 2.75 -25.72
N GLY A 90 -11.27 1.65 -25.07
CA GLY A 90 -10.13 0.80 -25.45
C GLY A 90 -8.78 1.29 -24.93
N GLU A 91 -8.72 2.46 -24.29
CA GLU A 91 -7.49 3.00 -23.73
C GLU A 91 -7.19 2.44 -22.32
N SER A 92 -5.92 2.50 -21.93
CA SER A 92 -5.50 2.18 -20.57
C SER A 92 -5.11 3.45 -19.82
N ILE A 93 -5.84 3.76 -18.75
CA ILE A 93 -5.65 4.97 -17.96
C ILE A 93 -4.92 4.62 -16.65
N PRO A 94 -3.64 5.00 -16.50
CA PRO A 94 -2.93 4.86 -15.24
C PRO A 94 -3.31 5.97 -14.26
N VAL A 95 -3.73 5.57 -13.06
CA VAL A 95 -4.07 6.47 -11.96
C VAL A 95 -3.11 6.22 -10.80
N THR A 96 -2.26 7.21 -10.52
CA THR A 96 -1.38 7.21 -9.36
C THR A 96 -2.03 7.96 -8.20
N LEU A 97 -2.07 7.32 -7.03
CA LEU A 97 -2.59 7.90 -5.79
C LEU A 97 -1.46 8.00 -4.78
N VAL A 98 -1.19 9.22 -4.30
CA VAL A 98 -0.21 9.46 -3.24
C VAL A 98 -0.93 9.41 -1.90
N ILE A 99 -0.53 8.47 -1.05
CA ILE A 99 -0.97 8.36 0.33
C ILE A 99 0.04 9.13 1.19
N PRO A 100 -0.39 10.07 2.05
CA PRO A 100 0.51 10.88 2.88
C PRO A 100 1.07 10.07 4.08
N VAL A 101 1.69 8.94 3.77
CA VAL A 101 2.43 8.10 4.70
C VAL A 101 3.92 8.18 4.34
N SER A 102 4.74 8.41 5.35
CA SER A 102 6.19 8.44 5.21
C SER A 102 6.79 7.13 5.74
N GLY A 103 7.77 6.61 5.02
CA GLY A 103 8.43 5.35 5.38
C GLY A 103 9.69 5.12 4.57
N TYR A 104 10.32 3.98 4.80
CA TYR A 104 11.49 3.52 4.06
C TYR A 104 11.21 2.15 3.44
N TYR A 105 11.65 1.93 2.20
CA TYR A 105 11.54 0.63 1.56
C TYR A 105 12.79 -0.21 1.86
N VAL A 106 12.60 -1.31 2.58
CA VAL A 106 13.67 -2.26 2.88
C VAL A 106 13.59 -3.43 1.91
N PRO A 107 14.60 -3.67 1.06
CA PRO A 107 14.61 -4.81 0.14
C PRO A 107 14.36 -6.14 0.88
N GLY A 108 13.49 -6.98 0.32
CA GLY A 108 13.10 -8.28 0.91
C GLY A 108 12.04 -8.21 2.01
N ILE A 109 11.89 -7.08 2.70
CA ILE A 109 10.87 -6.89 3.75
C ILE A 109 9.68 -6.06 3.24
N GLY A 110 9.96 -4.99 2.49
CA GLY A 110 9.00 -4.07 1.88
C GLY A 110 8.94 -2.70 2.58
N PHE A 111 7.79 -2.02 2.50
CA PHE A 111 7.63 -0.67 3.04
C PHE A 111 7.48 -0.70 4.56
N VAL A 112 8.34 0.05 5.26
CA VAL A 112 8.30 0.21 6.71
C VAL A 112 7.96 1.67 7.05
N PRO A 113 6.83 1.93 7.74
CA PRO A 113 6.49 3.28 8.19
C PRO A 113 7.55 3.87 9.12
N VAL A 114 7.74 5.19 9.06
CA VAL A 114 8.70 5.88 9.95
C VAL A 114 8.40 5.62 11.42
N GLY A 115 7.12 5.57 11.82
CA GLY A 115 6.73 5.25 13.19
C GLY A 115 7.26 3.90 13.68
N THR A 116 7.27 2.88 12.81
CA THR A 116 7.83 1.57 13.13
C THR A 116 9.35 1.61 13.28
N LEU A 117 10.05 2.38 12.44
CA LEU A 117 11.50 2.55 12.55
C LEU A 117 11.88 3.24 13.88
N VAL A 118 11.14 4.27 14.27
CA VAL A 118 11.35 4.97 15.55
C VAL A 118 11.10 4.02 16.72
N ALA A 119 10.02 3.24 16.69
CA ALA A 119 9.73 2.26 17.74
C ALA A 119 10.86 1.22 17.89
N ILE A 120 11.38 0.69 16.79
CA ILE A 120 12.51 -0.25 16.79
C ILE A 120 13.76 0.41 17.40
N ALA A 121 14.08 1.64 17.00
CA ALA A 121 15.22 2.37 17.54
C ALA A 121 15.11 2.58 19.06
N VAL A 122 13.93 2.95 19.55
CA VAL A 122 13.67 3.12 21.00
C VAL A 122 13.86 1.81 21.75
N VAL A 123 13.34 0.70 21.23
CA VAL A 123 13.51 -0.63 21.85
C VAL A 123 14.99 -1.02 21.93
N ILE A 124 15.76 -0.80 20.88
CA ILE A 124 17.21 -1.09 20.87
C ILE A 124 17.93 -0.24 21.93
N ILE A 125 17.61 1.05 22.05
CA ILE A 125 18.19 1.92 23.07
C ILE A 125 17.89 1.41 24.47
N ILE A 126 16.66 0.99 24.76
CA ILE A 126 16.28 0.42 26.07
C ILE A 126 17.12 -0.82 26.37
N ILE A 127 17.28 -1.72 25.40
CA ILE A 127 18.11 -2.93 25.56
C ILE A 127 19.56 -2.57 25.88
N ILE A 128 20.14 -1.60 25.18
CA ILE A 128 21.52 -1.14 25.44
C ILE A 128 21.63 -0.57 26.86
N ILE A 129 20.65 0.19 27.32
CA ILE A 129 20.63 0.73 28.70
C ILE A 129 20.59 -0.42 29.72
N LEU A 130 19.74 -1.43 29.52
CA LEU A 130 19.68 -2.59 30.42
C LEU A 130 21.01 -3.36 30.47
N ILE A 131 21.66 -3.56 29.31
CA ILE A 131 22.97 -4.22 29.25
C ILE A 131 24.04 -3.41 29.98
N THR A 132 24.07 -2.08 29.78
CA THR A 132 25.05 -1.23 30.44
C THR A 132 24.87 -1.22 31.97
N ILE A 133 23.63 -1.16 32.47
CA ILE A 133 23.33 -1.30 33.90
C ILE A 133 23.82 -2.66 34.43
N ALA A 134 23.50 -3.75 33.72
CA ALA A 134 23.92 -5.10 34.11
C ALA A 134 25.45 -5.24 34.14
N LEU A 135 26.17 -4.66 33.17
CA LEU A 135 27.63 -4.67 33.13
C LEU A 135 28.24 -3.85 34.28
N ILE A 136 27.67 -2.68 34.59
CA ILE A 136 28.11 -1.85 35.73
C ILE A 136 27.93 -2.61 37.04
N GLU A 137 26.75 -3.19 37.26
CA GLU A 137 26.45 -3.96 38.46
C GLU A 137 27.33 -5.20 38.59
N TYR A 138 27.51 -5.95 37.51
CA TYR A 138 28.43 -7.08 37.47
C TYR A 138 29.88 -6.65 37.80
N SER A 139 30.35 -5.54 37.24
CA SER A 139 31.69 -5.01 37.53
C SER A 139 31.86 -4.63 38.99
N ASN A 140 30.83 -4.03 39.60
CA ASN A 140 30.84 -3.60 40.99
C ASN A 140 30.76 -4.81 41.93
N TRP A 141 29.94 -5.80 41.60
CA TRP A 141 29.87 -7.07 42.33
C TRP A 141 31.22 -7.80 42.30
N ARG A 142 31.86 -7.90 41.13
CA ARG A 142 33.17 -8.54 40.97
C ARG A 142 34.23 -7.83 41.81
N ARG A 143 34.29 -6.49 41.77
CA ARG A 143 35.22 -5.69 42.57
C ARG A 143 35.03 -5.92 44.07
N LYS A 144 33.78 -5.90 44.55
CA LYS A 144 33.45 -6.19 45.97
C LYS A 144 33.88 -7.60 46.39
N ARG A 145 33.70 -8.59 45.52
CA ARG A 145 34.09 -9.98 45.79
C ARG A 145 35.61 -10.13 45.92
N LEU A 146 36.38 -9.52 45.02
CA LEU A 146 37.85 -9.55 45.06
C LEU A 146 38.41 -8.89 46.31
N ALA A 147 37.84 -7.74 46.72
CA ALA A 147 38.28 -7.05 47.94
C ALA A 147 38.12 -7.90 49.21
N ARG A 148 37.09 -8.74 49.27
CA ARG A 148 36.88 -9.67 50.40
C ARG A 148 37.88 -10.82 50.44
N LEU A 149 38.41 -11.23 49.29
CA LEU A 149 39.38 -12.32 49.21
C LEU A 149 40.81 -11.88 49.53
N ILE A 150 41.10 -10.59 49.45
CA ILE A 150 42.44 -10.01 49.66
C ILE A 150 42.65 -9.52 51.10
N LYS A 151 41.58 -9.36 51.90
CA LYS A 151 41.72 -8.94 53.31
C LYS A 151 42.39 -10.07 54.12
N PRO A 152 43.56 -9.86 54.75
CA PRO A 152 44.20 -10.89 55.55
C PRO A 152 43.35 -11.19 56.80
N PRO A 153 43.37 -12.44 57.29
CA PRO A 153 42.70 -12.79 58.54
C PRO A 153 43.33 -12.00 59.70
N GLU A 154 42.48 -11.44 60.56
CA GLU A 154 42.87 -10.85 61.85
C GLU A 154 43.31 -11.93 62.84
#